data_AF-A0A7C8E9B4-F1
#
_entry.id   AF-A0A7C8E9B4-F1
#
_cell.length_a   1.000
_cell.length_b   1.000
_cell.length_c   1.000
_cell.angle_alpha   90.00
_cell.angle_beta   90.00
_cell.angle_gamma   90.00
#
_symmetry.space_group_name_H-M   'P 1'
#
loop_
_entity.id
_entity.type
_entity.pdbx_description
1 polymer ?
#
loop_
_entity_poly.entity_id
_entity_poly.type
_entity_poly.pdbx_seq_one_letter_code
_entity_poly.pdbx_strand_id
1 'polypeptide(L)'
;MLEFNSWYFVLLANFLILLVVLNSILFRPLKKILKEREGTINGMLNEAKSMIDKKDSMLKEFKAQQMEAKVKAKTIYEALRQEGLKTQKETVSKAEAEAVEMIEKARKELQAECERAKASLKADLEKLSTEIMNKLVKA
;
A
#
# COMPACT_ATOMS: atom_id res chain seq x y z
N MET A 1 65.32 65.29 -39.31
CA MET A 1 65.85 63.94 -39.11
C MET A 1 65.45 63.51 -37.70
N LEU A 2 64.80 62.35 -37.55
CA LEU A 2 64.58 61.77 -36.23
C LEU A 2 65.94 61.33 -35.71
N GLU A 3 66.56 62.13 -34.83
CA GLU A 3 67.78 61.71 -34.15
C GLU A 3 67.41 60.64 -33.13
N PHE A 4 67.58 59.38 -33.52
CA PHE A 4 67.41 58.22 -32.65
C PHE A 4 68.55 58.19 -31.63
N ASN A 5 68.42 59.00 -30.58
CA ASN A 5 69.31 58.97 -29.44
C ASN A 5 69.02 57.73 -28.58
N SER A 6 70.05 57.13 -27.96
CA SER A 6 69.93 55.91 -27.14
C SER A 6 68.90 56.03 -26.01
N TRP A 7 68.54 57.26 -25.62
CA TRP A 7 67.48 57.56 -24.65
C TRP A 7 66.10 56.97 -25.00
N TYR A 8 65.74 56.88 -26.28
CA TYR A 8 64.46 56.29 -26.69
C TYR A 8 64.36 54.80 -26.34
N PHE A 9 65.46 54.06 -26.39
CA PHE A 9 65.48 52.64 -25.99
C PHE A 9 65.27 52.47 -24.49
N VAL A 10 65.78 53.40 -23.67
CA VAL A 10 65.56 53.42 -22.22
C VAL A 10 64.08 53.68 -21.90
N LEU A 11 63.46 54.64 -22.59
CA LEU A 11 62.02 54.93 -22.42
C LEU A 11 61.15 53.73 -22.84
N LEU A 12 61.48 53.07 -23.96
CA LEU A 12 60.79 51.88 -24.42
C LEU A 12 60.92 50.73 -23.42
N ALA A 13 62.13 50.50 -22.88
CA ALA A 13 62.35 49.49 -21.85
C ALA A 13 61.52 49.81 -20.58
N ASN A 14 61.47 51.06 -20.14
CA ASN A 14 60.67 51.48 -18.99
C ASN A 14 59.15 51.25 -19.24
N PHE A 15 58.66 51.62 -20.41
CA PHE A 15 57.26 51.38 -20.80
C PHE A 15 56.92 49.88 -20.81
N LEU A 16 57.80 49.03 -21.36
CA LEU A 16 57.61 47.58 -21.36
C LEU A 16 57.62 46.99 -19.93
N ILE A 17 58.52 47.47 -19.06
CA ILE A 17 58.54 47.06 -17.65
C ILE A 17 57.22 47.45 -16.98
N LEU A 18 56.75 48.69 -17.17
CA LEU A 18 55.49 49.15 -16.61
C LEU A 18 54.30 48.33 -17.13
N LEU A 19 54.28 47.97 -18.42
CA LEU A 19 53.25 47.15 -19.02
C LEU A 19 53.22 45.75 -18.39
N VAL A 20 54.39 45.13 -18.18
CA VAL A 20 54.51 43.81 -17.52
C VAL A 20 54.02 43.89 -16.07
N VAL A 21 54.42 44.93 -15.33
CA VAL A 21 54.00 45.16 -13.95
C VAL A 21 52.48 45.37 -13.88
N LEU A 22 51.92 46.22 -14.74
CA LEU A 22 50.49 46.50 -14.81
C LEU A 22 49.67 45.25 -15.19
N ASN A 23 50.16 44.46 -16.16
CA ASN A 23 49.52 43.20 -16.53
C ASN A 23 49.50 42.20 -15.38
N SER A 24 50.59 42.11 -14.61
CA SER A 24 50.68 41.20 -13.46
C SER A 24 49.83 41.67 -12.27
N ILE A 25 49.82 42.97 -11.96
CA ILE A 25 49.16 43.52 -10.78
C ILE A 25 47.66 43.76 -11.01
N LEU A 26 47.23 44.13 -12.22
CA LEU A 26 45.86 44.61 -12.46
C LEU A 26 45.06 43.65 -13.35
N PHE A 27 45.56 43.34 -14.54
CA PHE A 27 44.80 42.56 -15.52
C PHE A 27 44.64 41.09 -15.13
N ARG A 28 45.68 40.46 -14.57
CA ARG A 28 45.61 39.08 -14.07
C ARG A 28 44.58 38.87 -12.95
N PRO A 29 44.61 39.62 -11.83
CA PRO A 29 43.63 39.43 -10.76
C PRO A 29 42.21 39.81 -11.19
N LEU A 30 42.05 40.86 -12.01
CA LEU A 30 40.72 41.24 -12.52
C LEU A 30 40.08 40.12 -13.35
N LYS A 31 40.83 39.50 -14.28
CA LYS A 31 40.36 38.36 -15.06
C LYS A 31 40.03 37.15 -14.18
N LYS A 32 40.82 36.91 -13.12
CA LYS A 32 40.56 35.82 -12.17
C LYS A 32 39.22 36.01 -11.47
N ILE A 33 38.93 37.21 -10.95
CA ILE A 33 37.68 37.52 -10.25
C ILE A 33 36.48 37.40 -11.19
N LEU A 34 36.60 37.88 -12.44
CA LEU A 34 35.52 37.75 -13.43
C LEU A 34 35.23 36.28 -13.75
N LYS A 35 36.26 35.47 -13.98
CA LYS A 35 36.12 34.04 -14.24
C LYS A 35 35.56 33.27 -13.03
N GLU A 36 35.94 33.65 -11.82
CA GLU A 36 35.43 33.07 -10.59
C GLU A 36 33.95 33.40 -10.38
N ARG A 37 33.54 34.65 -10.65
CA ARG A 37 32.12 35.04 -10.64
C ARG A 37 31.30 34.28 -11.68
N GLU A 38 31.77 34.23 -12.93
CA GLU A 38 31.10 33.46 -13.99
C GLU A 38 31.00 31.98 -13.62
N GLY A 39 32.07 31.39 -13.09
CA GLY A 39 32.10 30.00 -12.63
C GLY A 39 31.10 29.73 -11.51
N THR A 40 31.02 30.65 -10.54
CA THR A 40 30.09 30.54 -9.40
C THR A 40 28.64 30.63 -9.88
N ILE A 41 28.31 31.62 -10.71
CA ILE A 41 26.94 31.80 -11.23
C ILE A 41 26.52 30.59 -12.08
N ASN A 42 27.39 30.13 -12.98
CA ASN A 42 27.11 28.96 -13.82
C ASN A 42 27.00 27.68 -12.97
N GLY A 43 27.83 27.54 -11.94
CA GLY A 43 27.76 26.45 -10.97
C GLY A 43 26.41 26.42 -10.24
N MET A 44 26.01 27.55 -9.66
CA MET A 44 24.72 27.69 -8.97
C MET A 44 23.54 27.41 -9.90
N LEU A 45 23.60 27.88 -11.15
CA LEU A 45 22.53 27.67 -12.13
C LEU A 45 22.42 26.20 -12.56
N ASN A 46 23.56 25.52 -12.75
CA ASN A 46 23.58 24.08 -13.04
C ASN A 46 23.10 23.25 -11.85
N GLU A 47 23.49 23.63 -10.63
CA GLU A 47 23.02 22.97 -9.43
C GLU A 47 21.51 23.13 -9.25
N ALA A 48 20.99 24.35 -9.43
CA ALA A 48 19.55 24.61 -9.40
C ALA A 48 18.78 23.79 -10.43
N LYS A 49 19.29 23.69 -11.67
CA LYS A 49 18.71 22.81 -12.70
C LYS A 49 18.71 21.34 -12.27
N SER A 50 19.83 20.84 -11.77
CA SER A 50 19.93 19.46 -11.28
C SER A 50 18.97 19.19 -10.12
N MET A 51 18.79 20.14 -9.21
CA MET A 51 17.82 20.02 -8.11
C MET A 51 16.39 19.95 -8.63
N ILE A 52 16.04 20.76 -9.64
CA ILE A 52 14.71 20.72 -10.28
C ILE A 52 14.47 19.37 -10.96
N ASP A 53 15.44 18.88 -11.74
CA ASP A 53 15.33 17.58 -12.42
C ASP A 53 15.21 16.41 -11.42
N LYS A 54 15.98 16.46 -10.32
CA LYS A 54 15.87 15.49 -9.21
C LYS A 54 14.51 15.57 -8.54
N LYS A 55 14.01 16.77 -8.26
CA LYS A 55 12.66 16.95 -7.68
C LYS A 55 11.59 16.37 -8.58
N ASP A 56 11.67 16.61 -9.89
CA ASP A 56 10.66 16.14 -10.85
C ASP A 56 10.70 14.62 -11.03
N SER A 57 11.89 14.02 -11.08
CA SER A 57 12.05 12.56 -11.09
C SER A 57 11.52 11.92 -9.81
N MET A 58 11.89 12.44 -8.63
CA MET A 58 11.36 11.97 -7.35
C MET A 58 9.84 12.12 -7.26
N LEU A 59 9.27 13.23 -7.75
CA LEU A 59 7.82 13.44 -7.76
C LEU A 59 7.12 12.44 -8.68
N LYS A 60 7.73 12.11 -9.83
CA LYS A 60 7.20 11.12 -10.77
C LYS A 60 7.21 9.71 -10.14
N GLU A 61 8.32 9.32 -9.52
CA GLU A 61 8.43 8.04 -8.81
C GLU A 61 7.44 7.96 -7.65
N PHE A 62 7.34 9.01 -6.83
CA PHE A 62 6.38 9.07 -5.73
C PHE A 62 4.93 8.91 -6.21
N LYS A 63 4.56 9.60 -7.30
CA LYS A 63 3.22 9.46 -7.91
C LYS A 63 2.98 8.05 -8.44
N ALA A 64 3.99 7.43 -9.05
CA ALA A 64 3.90 6.05 -9.53
C ALA A 64 3.70 5.06 -8.37
N GLN A 65 4.50 5.17 -7.31
CA GLN A 65 4.38 4.35 -6.11
C GLN A 65 3.02 4.55 -5.42
N GLN A 66 2.51 5.79 -5.35
CA GLN A 66 1.19 6.06 -4.80
C GLN A 66 0.09 5.38 -5.61
N MET A 67 0.17 5.44 -6.95
CA MET A 67 -0.80 4.80 -7.83
C MET A 67 -0.74 3.27 -7.68
N GLU A 68 0.46 2.69 -7.66
CA GLU A 68 0.67 1.26 -7.45
C GLU A 68 0.10 0.79 -6.10
N ALA A 69 0.36 1.55 -5.02
CA ALA A 69 -0.18 1.25 -3.69
C ALA A 69 -1.71 1.28 -3.68
N LYS A 70 -2.35 2.25 -4.35
CA LYS A 70 -3.82 2.31 -4.49
C LYS A 70 -4.38 1.12 -5.25
N VAL A 71 -3.72 0.71 -6.34
CA VAL A 71 -4.13 -0.48 -7.10
C VAL A 71 -4.01 -1.73 -6.25
N LYS A 72 -2.86 -1.95 -5.58
CA LYS A 72 -2.67 -3.09 -4.68
C LYS A 72 -3.71 -3.13 -3.57
N ALA A 73 -3.98 -2.00 -2.92
CA ALA A 73 -4.99 -1.89 -1.87
C ALA A 73 -6.38 -2.27 -2.39
N LYS A 74 -6.76 -1.79 -3.58
CA LYS A 74 -8.04 -2.14 -4.22
C LYS A 74 -8.12 -3.63 -4.53
N THR A 75 -7.07 -4.22 -5.10
CA THR A 75 -7.01 -5.66 -5.39
C THR A 75 -7.12 -6.51 -4.12
N ILE A 76 -6.41 -6.15 -3.05
CA ILE A 76 -6.50 -6.84 -1.76
C ILE A 76 -7.91 -6.73 -1.18
N TYR A 77 -8.51 -5.54 -1.22
CA TYR A 77 -9.86 -5.33 -0.74
C TYR A 77 -10.90 -6.14 -1.53
N GLU A 78 -10.78 -6.19 -2.86
CA GLU A 78 -11.65 -6.99 -3.71
C GLU A 78 -11.50 -8.49 -3.44
N ALA A 79 -10.27 -8.97 -3.24
CA ALA A 79 -10.00 -10.36 -2.88
C ALA A 79 -10.62 -10.72 -1.52
N LEU A 80 -10.39 -9.91 -0.48
CA LEU A 80 -10.98 -10.10 0.85
C LEU A 80 -12.51 -10.06 0.82
N ARG A 81 -13.08 -9.17 0.00
CA ARG A 81 -14.54 -9.10 -0.18
C ARG A 81 -15.09 -10.37 -0.83
N GLN A 82 -14.42 -10.89 -1.86
CA GLN A 82 -14.84 -12.13 -2.51
C GLN A 82 -14.71 -13.34 -1.58
N GLU A 83 -13.61 -13.42 -0.83
CA GLU A 83 -13.40 -14.44 0.19
C GLU A 83 -14.49 -14.38 1.28
N GLY A 84 -14.76 -13.19 1.81
CA GLY A 84 -15.82 -12.98 2.80
C GLY A 84 -17.21 -13.39 2.30
N LEU A 85 -17.55 -13.06 1.04
CA LEU A 85 -18.80 -13.50 0.42
C LEU A 85 -18.87 -15.03 0.25
N LYS A 86 -17.75 -15.66 -0.13
CA LYS A 86 -17.65 -17.11 -0.24
C LYS A 86 -17.84 -17.79 1.12
N THR A 87 -17.12 -17.35 2.14
CA THR A 87 -17.24 -17.86 3.51
C THR A 87 -18.64 -17.63 4.08
N GLN A 88 -19.26 -16.47 3.82
CA GLN A 88 -20.63 -16.21 4.23
C GLN A 88 -21.59 -17.22 3.58
N LYS A 89 -21.47 -17.44 2.27
CA LYS A 89 -22.32 -18.41 1.55
C LYS A 89 -22.12 -19.83 2.05
N GLU A 90 -20.88 -20.25 2.27
CA GLU A 90 -20.56 -21.57 2.83
C GLU A 90 -21.12 -21.74 4.25
N THR A 91 -21.00 -20.72 5.09
CA THR A 91 -21.50 -20.74 6.47
C THR A 91 -23.02 -20.82 6.51
N VAL A 92 -23.71 -20.01 5.69
CA VAL A 92 -25.18 -20.04 5.58
C VAL A 92 -25.65 -21.39 5.05
N SER A 93 -25.04 -21.90 3.97
CA SER A 93 -25.41 -23.20 3.40
C SER A 93 -25.19 -24.35 4.39
N LYS A 94 -24.11 -24.29 5.18
CA LYS A 94 -23.85 -25.28 6.24
C LYS A 94 -24.89 -25.19 7.35
N ALA A 95 -25.23 -23.98 7.81
CA ALA A 95 -26.25 -23.78 8.84
C ALA A 95 -27.64 -24.25 8.36
N GLU A 96 -27.99 -24.02 7.10
CA GLU A 96 -29.23 -24.53 6.51
C GLU A 96 -29.24 -26.06 6.47
N ALA A 97 -28.13 -26.70 6.07
CA ALA A 97 -28.02 -28.16 6.07
C ALA A 97 -28.12 -28.76 7.49
N GLU A 98 -27.46 -28.15 8.47
CA GLU A 98 -27.53 -28.54 9.88
C GLU A 98 -28.96 -28.39 10.43
N ALA A 99 -29.67 -27.32 10.06
CA ALA A 99 -31.06 -27.11 10.45
C ALA A 99 -31.99 -28.18 9.86
N VAL A 100 -31.82 -28.54 8.59
CA VAL A 100 -32.57 -29.63 7.95
C VAL A 100 -32.30 -30.97 8.65
N GLU A 101 -31.03 -31.28 8.94
CA GLU A 101 -30.67 -32.52 9.64
C GLU A 101 -31.27 -32.57 11.05
N MET A 102 -31.26 -31.44 11.77
CA MET A 102 -31.88 -31.32 13.10
C MET A 102 -33.38 -31.57 13.05
N ILE A 103 -34.09 -30.99 12.07
CA ILE A 103 -35.54 -31.21 11.91
C ILE A 103 -35.84 -32.68 11.60
N GLU A 104 -35.07 -33.30 10.71
CA GLU A 104 -35.26 -34.72 10.37
C GLU A 104 -34.98 -35.66 11.56
N LYS A 105 -33.96 -35.37 12.38
CA LYS A 105 -33.72 -36.09 13.64
C LYS A 105 -34.88 -35.92 14.61
N ALA A 106 -35.33 -34.69 14.85
CA ALA A 106 -36.45 -34.40 15.74
C ALA A 106 -37.74 -35.11 15.28
N ARG A 107 -38.01 -35.16 13.96
CA ARG A 107 -39.16 -35.90 13.41
C ARG A 107 -39.07 -37.40 13.69
N LYS A 108 -37.91 -38.02 13.49
CA LYS A 108 -37.69 -39.44 13.77
C LYS A 108 -37.86 -39.76 15.26
N GLU A 109 -37.30 -38.91 16.13
CA GLU A 109 -37.45 -39.04 17.58
C GLU A 109 -38.91 -38.92 18.00
N LEU A 110 -39.64 -37.92 17.48
CA LEU A 110 -41.06 -37.73 17.76
C LEU A 110 -41.90 -38.94 17.31
N GLN A 111 -41.60 -39.50 16.13
CA GLN A 111 -42.30 -40.67 15.61
C GLN A 111 -42.05 -41.90 16.50
N ALA A 112 -40.79 -42.13 16.92
CA ALA A 112 -40.44 -43.20 17.84
C ALA A 112 -41.10 -43.04 19.23
N GLU A 113 -41.21 -41.80 19.73
CA GLU A 113 -41.89 -41.50 20.99
C GLU A 113 -43.41 -41.74 20.87
N CYS A 114 -44.03 -41.33 19.76
CA CYS A 114 -45.44 -41.60 19.47
C CYS A 114 -45.74 -43.11 19.42
N GLU A 115 -44.87 -43.91 18.80
CA GLU A 115 -45.03 -45.37 18.77
C GLU A 115 -44.88 -45.99 20.16
N ARG A 116 -43.90 -45.54 20.96
CA ARG A 116 -43.74 -45.97 22.36
C ARG A 116 -44.96 -45.61 23.21
N ALA A 117 -45.48 -44.40 23.10
CA ALA A 117 -46.68 -43.95 23.81
C ALA A 117 -47.91 -44.79 23.43
N LYS A 118 -48.11 -45.07 22.13
CA LYS A 118 -49.21 -45.94 21.66
C LYS A 118 -49.09 -47.36 22.19
N ALA A 119 -47.88 -47.93 22.22
CA ALA A 119 -47.63 -49.26 22.76
C ALA A 119 -47.93 -49.33 24.27
N SER A 120 -47.51 -48.31 25.04
CA SER A 120 -47.83 -48.20 26.46
C SER A 120 -49.33 -48.11 26.69
N LEU A 121 -50.04 -47.26 25.93
CA LEU A 121 -51.49 -47.09 26.08
C LEU A 121 -52.27 -48.38 25.80
N LYS A 122 -51.82 -49.18 24.82
CA LYS A 122 -52.39 -50.52 24.56
C LYS A 122 -52.17 -51.47 25.74
N ALA A 123 -50.96 -51.52 26.29
CA ALA A 123 -50.65 -52.37 27.44
C ALA A 123 -51.47 -51.96 28.68
N ASP A 124 -51.67 -50.65 28.89
CA ASP A 124 -52.49 -50.13 29.98
C ASP A 124 -53.98 -50.47 29.80
N LEU A 125 -54.50 -50.40 28.56
CA LEU A 125 -55.87 -50.83 28.22
C LEU A 125 -56.08 -52.34 28.45
N GLU A 126 -55.11 -53.19 28.08
CA GLU A 126 -55.18 -54.63 28.32
C GLU A 126 -55.20 -54.94 29.83
N LYS A 127 -54.36 -54.27 30.61
CA LYS A 127 -54.40 -54.37 32.08
C LYS A 127 -55.75 -53.96 32.63
N LEU A 128 -56.27 -52.80 32.22
CA LEU A 128 -57.57 -52.29 32.71
C LEU A 128 -58.72 -53.23 32.34
N SER A 129 -58.72 -53.79 31.12
CA SER A 129 -59.71 -54.76 30.66
C SER A 129 -59.68 -56.05 31.50
N THR A 130 -58.48 -56.52 31.83
CA THR A 130 -58.29 -57.71 32.70
C THR A 130 -58.75 -57.43 34.13
N GLU A 131 -58.48 -56.22 34.64
CA GLU A 131 -58.94 -55.78 35.96
C GLU A 131 -60.48 -55.70 36.04
N ILE A 132 -61.12 -55.17 35.00
CA ILE A 132 -62.58 -55.12 34.88
C ILE A 132 -63.17 -56.54 34.83
N MET A 133 -62.62 -57.42 34.00
CA MET A 133 -63.06 -58.83 33.92
C MET A 133 -62.93 -59.54 35.28
N ASN A 134 -61.81 -59.37 35.98
CA ASN A 134 -61.62 -59.96 37.30
C ASN A 134 -62.59 -59.41 38.36
N LYS A 135 -63.02 -58.14 38.22
CA LYS A 135 -64.03 -57.55 39.11
C LYS A 135 -65.45 -58.05 38.82
N LEU A 136 -65.77 -58.32 37.56
CA LEU A 136 -67.07 -58.85 37.13
C LEU A 136 -67.24 -60.35 37.46
N VAL A 137 -66.18 -61.15 37.39
CA VAL A 137 -66.21 -62.60 37.71
C VAL A 137 -66.21 -62.87 39.22
N LYS A 138 -65.90 -61.87 40.06
CA LYS A 138 -66.01 -61.95 41.52
C LYS A 138 -67.35 -61.46 42.09
N ALA A 139 -68.33 -61.17 41.24
CA ALA A 139 -69.74 -60.97 41.60
C ALA A 139 -70.53 -62.24 41.26
#